data_AF-A0AAD4D037-F1
#
_entry.id   AF-A0AAD4D037-F1
#
_cell.length_a   1.000
_cell.length_b   1.000
_cell.length_c   1.000
_cell.angle_alpha   90.00
_cell.angle_beta   90.00
_cell.angle_gamma   90.00
#
_symmetry.space_group_name_H-M   'P 1'
#
loop_
_entity.id
_entity.type
_entity.pdbx_description
1 polymer ?
#
loop_
_entity_poly.entity_id
_entity_poly.type
_entity_poly.pdbx_seq_one_letter_code
_entity_poly.pdbx_strand_id
1 'polypeptide(L)'
;MLKATALYTCTNGEQPIFKSDCAPDRCSATKESMGVASVIFKKLDDDTCQNSCLCSGEGPACGSSFPEKCNLKEGGLYKCTGKDQAPSLIEECKDGICVIHPGDDSCGDANTCLCIDTDDVCGNAFPSLCNYQLDSLYKCEGGAGSTPTIKETCASKKCKIEPGNDVCIDDPCACKDGTAACGSTFPPECGLDKDTLYTCSAAGAGPAAGDKCTSGCQVTPTGADNCKADCTCKDGTAACGSTFPPECGFDKDTVYKCDGGIGTTPVPGDKCKAGECLVVDGTDGCRPEPPTDCKCKDDKDICGSEYAPVCGFDKDTLYTCSAAGADPVIGEKCASGCQITPIGDDKCMPDCTCKDGTAACGSTFPPECGLDKDTLYTCSAAGADPAAGDKCTSGCQVTPTGADNCKADCTCKDGTAACGSTFPPECGFDKDTVYKCDGGIGTTPVPGDKCKAGECLV
;
A
#
# COMPACT_ATOMS: atom_id res chain seq x y z
N MET A 1 -29.59 -37.04 28.87
CA MET A 1 -28.31 -36.36 29.17
C MET A 1 -28.26 -36.11 30.68
N LEU A 2 -27.16 -36.45 31.34
CA LEU A 2 -26.97 -36.17 32.76
C LEU A 2 -26.64 -34.68 32.92
N LYS A 3 -27.21 -34.03 33.94
CA LYS A 3 -26.89 -32.64 34.31
C LYS A 3 -25.63 -32.64 35.15
N ALA A 4 -24.66 -31.80 34.79
CA ALA A 4 -23.38 -31.70 35.51
C ALA A 4 -23.53 -31.28 36.99
N THR A 5 -24.63 -30.61 37.32
CA THR A 5 -24.95 -30.09 38.66
C THR A 5 -25.78 -31.03 39.51
N ALA A 6 -26.20 -32.19 39.01
CA ALA A 6 -27.14 -33.06 39.69
C ALA A 6 -26.46 -34.24 40.41
N LEU A 7 -27.01 -34.59 41.57
CA LEU A 7 -26.73 -35.83 42.29
C LEU A 7 -27.51 -36.98 41.64
N TYR A 8 -26.81 -38.09 41.44
CA TYR A 8 -27.36 -39.32 40.90
C TYR A 8 -27.05 -40.48 41.83
N THR A 9 -28.00 -41.39 41.99
CA THR A 9 -27.77 -42.70 42.59
C THR A 9 -27.48 -43.69 41.48
N CYS A 10 -26.33 -44.38 41.54
CA CYS A 10 -25.93 -45.35 40.54
C CYS A 10 -25.92 -46.76 41.15
N THR A 11 -26.64 -47.70 40.54
CA THR A 11 -26.49 -49.14 40.79
C THR A 11 -25.65 -49.75 39.66
N ASN A 12 -24.75 -50.69 39.98
CA ASN A 12 -23.89 -51.30 38.97
C ASN A 12 -24.72 -51.99 37.87
N GLY A 13 -24.53 -51.59 36.62
CA GLY A 13 -25.26 -52.11 35.46
C GLY A 13 -26.62 -51.47 35.19
N GLU A 14 -27.07 -50.51 36.01
CA GLU A 14 -28.31 -49.76 35.81
C GLU A 14 -28.04 -48.33 35.33
N GLN A 15 -29.06 -47.68 34.74
CA GLN A 15 -28.97 -46.27 34.41
C GLN A 15 -28.98 -45.40 35.68
N PRO A 16 -28.17 -44.33 35.76
CA PRO A 16 -28.15 -43.41 36.90
C PRO A 16 -29.53 -42.84 37.19
N ILE A 17 -29.98 -42.93 38.44
CA ILE A 17 -31.26 -42.39 38.89
C ILE A 17 -31.01 -41.00 39.46
N PHE A 18 -31.63 -39.98 38.88
CA PHE A 18 -31.56 -38.61 39.39
C PHE A 18 -32.09 -38.54 40.82
N LYS A 19 -31.28 -37.98 41.74
CA LYS A 19 -31.64 -37.78 43.15
C LYS A 19 -32.10 -36.34 43.39
N SER A 20 -31.27 -35.37 43.03
CA SER A 20 -31.56 -33.94 43.16
C SER A 20 -30.67 -33.14 42.24
N ASP A 21 -31.15 -31.99 41.76
CA ASP A 21 -30.31 -31.02 41.05
C ASP A 21 -29.70 -30.11 42.10
N CYS A 22 -28.37 -30.04 42.19
CA CYS A 22 -27.75 -29.08 43.07
C CYS A 22 -27.72 -27.69 42.44
N ALA A 23 -28.09 -27.45 41.17
CA ALA A 23 -28.02 -26.10 40.61
C ALA A 23 -28.88 -25.08 41.39
N PRO A 24 -28.37 -23.87 41.69
CA PRO A 24 -27.03 -23.34 41.38
C PRO A 24 -25.96 -23.61 42.47
N ASP A 25 -26.28 -24.43 43.47
CA ASP A 25 -25.35 -24.95 44.46
C ASP A 25 -24.28 -25.90 43.89
N ARG A 26 -23.26 -26.20 44.71
CA ARG A 26 -22.16 -27.10 44.35
C ARG A 26 -22.34 -28.49 44.96
N CYS A 27 -21.96 -29.51 44.20
CA CYS A 27 -21.84 -30.88 44.69
C CYS A 27 -20.43 -31.05 45.32
N SER A 28 -20.36 -31.40 46.61
CA SER A 28 -19.08 -31.64 47.29
C SER A 28 -18.82 -33.14 47.39
N ALA A 29 -17.88 -33.64 46.59
CA ALA A 29 -17.38 -35.00 46.74
C ALA A 29 -16.54 -35.11 48.03
N THR A 30 -16.77 -36.17 48.81
CA THR A 30 -15.91 -36.48 49.96
C THR A 30 -14.51 -36.89 49.47
N LYS A 31 -13.46 -36.29 50.07
CA LYS A 31 -12.05 -36.30 49.63
C LYS A 31 -11.37 -37.68 49.48
N GLU A 32 -12.04 -38.80 49.74
CA GLU A 32 -11.43 -40.14 49.73
C GLU A 32 -11.39 -40.85 48.36
N SER A 33 -11.97 -40.29 47.29
CA SER A 33 -12.22 -41.07 46.06
C SER A 33 -11.25 -40.87 44.88
N MET A 34 -10.19 -40.05 45.00
CA MET A 34 -9.29 -39.76 43.86
C MET A 34 -7.88 -40.35 44.01
N GLY A 35 -7.80 -41.66 44.29
CA GLY A 35 -6.56 -42.44 44.26
C GLY A 35 -6.57 -43.52 43.18
N VAL A 36 -5.94 -43.23 42.03
CA VAL A 36 -5.38 -44.13 40.99
C VAL A 36 -6.02 -45.52 40.73
N ALA A 37 -6.52 -45.65 39.49
CA ALA A 37 -6.54 -46.85 38.63
C ALA A 37 -7.41 -48.07 38.98
N SER A 38 -8.17 -48.08 40.07
CA SER A 38 -9.19 -49.12 40.32
C SER A 38 -10.46 -48.49 40.87
N VAL A 39 -11.47 -48.25 40.01
CA VAL A 39 -12.75 -47.68 40.44
C VAL A 39 -13.54 -48.74 41.20
N ILE A 40 -13.20 -48.96 42.47
CA ILE A 40 -14.10 -49.61 43.41
C ILE A 40 -15.05 -48.52 43.89
N PHE A 41 -16.27 -48.51 43.35
CA PHE A 41 -17.34 -47.65 43.84
C PHE A 41 -17.69 -48.06 45.27
N LYS A 42 -17.06 -47.42 46.26
CA LYS A 42 -17.54 -47.48 47.65
C LYS A 42 -18.87 -46.74 47.71
N LYS A 43 -19.79 -47.27 48.51
CA LYS A 43 -21.07 -46.63 48.84
C LYS A 43 -20.76 -45.32 49.59
N LEU A 44 -20.77 -44.20 48.87
CA LEU A 44 -20.61 -42.86 49.41
C LEU A 44 -22.02 -42.34 49.69
N ASP A 45 -22.52 -42.59 50.90
CA ASP A 45 -23.83 -42.11 51.32
C ASP A 45 -23.84 -40.60 51.66
N ASP A 46 -22.70 -39.90 51.47
CA ASP A 46 -22.46 -38.53 51.98
C ASP A 46 -22.38 -37.42 50.91
N ASP A 47 -22.61 -37.71 49.63
CA ASP A 47 -22.68 -36.64 48.62
C ASP A 47 -23.93 -35.78 48.86
N THR A 48 -23.70 -34.55 49.33
CA THR A 48 -24.73 -33.57 49.68
C THR A 48 -24.58 -32.32 48.83
N CYS A 49 -25.72 -31.70 48.47
CA CYS A 49 -25.69 -30.36 47.89
C CYS A 49 -25.26 -29.38 49.00
N GLN A 50 -24.05 -28.84 48.91
CA GLN A 50 -23.61 -27.80 49.83
C GLN A 50 -24.29 -26.49 49.44
N ASN A 51 -24.96 -25.84 50.39
CA ASN A 51 -25.54 -24.52 50.16
C ASN A 51 -24.42 -23.56 49.71
N SER A 52 -24.49 -23.11 48.47
CA SER A 52 -23.51 -22.21 47.82
C SER A 52 -23.48 -20.81 48.42
N CYS A 53 -24.41 -20.48 49.30
CA CYS A 53 -24.38 -19.27 50.10
C CYS A 53 -23.55 -19.42 51.39
N LEU A 54 -22.87 -20.56 51.58
CA LEU A 54 -21.97 -20.80 52.69
C LEU A 54 -20.51 -20.71 52.24
N CYS A 55 -19.65 -20.33 53.17
CA CYS A 55 -18.23 -20.19 52.96
C CYS A 55 -17.55 -21.52 52.65
N SER A 56 -16.60 -21.51 51.71
CA SER A 56 -15.79 -22.68 51.33
C SER A 56 -14.60 -22.92 52.28
N GLY A 57 -14.16 -21.90 53.02
CA GLY A 57 -13.04 -21.92 53.96
C GLY A 57 -13.06 -20.74 54.94
N GLU A 58 -11.99 -20.57 55.72
CA GLU A 58 -11.77 -19.38 56.55
C GLU A 58 -11.07 -18.29 55.73
N GLY A 59 -11.45 -17.03 55.94
CA GLY A 59 -10.87 -15.88 55.25
C GLY A 59 -11.92 -14.85 54.80
N PRO A 60 -11.52 -13.65 54.39
CA PRO A 60 -12.39 -12.72 53.71
C PRO A 60 -12.67 -13.18 52.27
N ALA A 61 -13.89 -12.97 51.80
CA ALA A 61 -14.39 -13.35 50.47
C ALA A 61 -15.28 -12.25 49.88
N CYS A 62 -15.16 -11.99 48.59
CA CYS A 62 -16.02 -11.05 47.88
C CYS A 62 -17.44 -11.57 47.72
N GLY A 63 -18.43 -10.67 47.81
CA GLY A 63 -19.84 -11.01 47.59
C GLY A 63 -20.10 -11.57 46.19
N SER A 64 -19.34 -11.12 45.18
CA SER A 64 -19.34 -11.63 43.81
C SER A 64 -18.90 -13.11 43.69
N SER A 65 -18.18 -13.64 44.68
CA SER A 65 -17.77 -15.04 44.73
C SER A 65 -18.93 -15.98 45.12
N PHE A 66 -20.08 -15.44 45.51
CA PHE A 66 -21.28 -16.19 45.86
C PHE A 66 -22.36 -16.05 44.79
N PRO A 67 -23.21 -17.07 44.57
CA PRO A 67 -24.29 -16.97 43.60
C PRO A 67 -25.28 -15.84 43.92
N GLU A 68 -25.84 -15.23 42.87
CA GLU A 68 -26.79 -14.10 42.97
C GLU A 68 -27.98 -14.37 43.92
N LYS A 69 -28.45 -15.63 43.98
CA LYS A 69 -29.54 -16.06 44.89
C LYS A 69 -29.24 -15.85 46.38
N CYS A 70 -27.97 -15.66 46.74
CA CYS A 70 -27.55 -15.45 48.12
C CYS A 70 -27.83 -14.01 48.60
N ASN A 71 -28.23 -13.10 47.70
CA ASN A 71 -28.53 -11.69 48.00
C ASN A 71 -27.38 -10.97 48.73
N LEU A 72 -26.14 -11.35 48.43
CA LEU A 72 -24.95 -10.64 48.88
C LEU A 72 -24.66 -9.49 47.91
N LYS A 73 -24.13 -8.39 48.42
CA LYS A 73 -23.74 -7.24 47.59
C LYS A 73 -22.46 -7.60 46.83
N GLU A 74 -22.48 -7.45 45.51
CA GLU A 74 -21.36 -7.81 44.62
C GLU A 74 -20.05 -7.12 45.06
N GLY A 75 -20.13 -5.85 45.44
CA GLY A 75 -19.02 -5.05 45.99
C GLY A 75 -18.82 -5.13 47.51
N GLY A 76 -19.41 -6.12 48.20
CA GLY A 76 -19.23 -6.32 49.63
C GLY A 76 -18.06 -7.27 49.92
N LEU A 77 -17.24 -6.94 50.91
CA LEU A 77 -16.23 -7.85 51.47
C LEU A 77 -16.83 -8.57 52.68
N TYR A 78 -16.84 -9.90 52.66
CA TYR A 78 -17.46 -10.73 53.68
C TYR A 78 -16.43 -11.55 54.45
N LYS A 79 -16.64 -11.76 55.75
CA LYS A 79 -15.82 -12.64 56.59
C LYS A 79 -16.41 -14.04 56.59
N CYS A 80 -15.57 -15.02 56.30
CA CYS A 80 -15.84 -16.43 56.53
C CYS A 80 -15.06 -16.92 57.76
N THR A 81 -15.79 -17.38 58.78
CA THR A 81 -15.22 -17.91 60.04
C THR A 81 -14.97 -19.41 60.01
N GLY A 82 -15.33 -20.08 58.91
CA GLY A 82 -15.18 -21.53 58.76
C GLY A 82 -15.94 -22.03 57.54
N LYS A 83 -15.58 -23.24 57.12
CA LYS A 83 -16.34 -23.96 56.07
C LYS A 83 -17.79 -24.16 56.53
N ASP A 84 -18.73 -24.02 55.59
CA ASP A 84 -20.17 -24.21 55.81
C ASP A 84 -20.80 -23.18 56.79
N GLN A 85 -20.13 -22.06 57.06
CA GLN A 85 -20.69 -20.93 57.81
C GLN A 85 -21.27 -19.87 56.87
N ALA A 86 -22.29 -19.15 57.34
CA ALA A 86 -22.83 -18.02 56.57
C ALA A 86 -21.84 -16.85 56.58
N PRO A 87 -21.56 -16.22 55.43
CA PRO A 87 -20.66 -15.07 55.35
C PRO A 87 -21.26 -13.86 56.09
N SER A 88 -20.44 -13.13 56.84
CA SER A 88 -20.84 -11.89 57.50
C SER A 88 -20.14 -10.69 56.86
N LEU A 89 -20.89 -9.68 56.40
CA LEU A 89 -20.32 -8.48 55.78
C LEU A 89 -19.31 -7.80 56.72
N ILE A 90 -18.08 -7.61 56.25
CA ILE A 90 -17.03 -6.83 56.91
C ILE A 90 -17.25 -5.36 56.57
N GLU A 91 -17.24 -5.05 55.28
CA GLU A 91 -17.41 -3.69 54.75
C GLU A 91 -17.97 -3.72 53.33
N GLU A 92 -18.59 -2.62 52.92
CA GLU A 92 -18.91 -2.35 51.52
C GLU A 92 -17.77 -1.55 50.91
N CYS A 93 -17.19 -2.06 49.83
CA CYS A 93 -16.08 -1.39 49.17
C CYS A 93 -16.56 -0.04 48.63
N LYS A 94 -15.79 1.03 48.89
CA LYS A 94 -16.19 2.43 48.61
C LYS A 94 -16.63 2.67 47.16
N ASP A 95 -16.03 1.95 46.23
CA ASP A 95 -16.30 2.06 44.80
C ASP A 95 -17.09 0.86 44.25
N GLY A 96 -17.60 0.00 45.14
CA GLY A 96 -18.35 -1.21 44.78
C GLY A 96 -17.49 -2.34 44.21
N ILE A 97 -16.15 -2.22 44.24
CA ILE A 97 -15.24 -3.24 43.69
C ILE A 97 -14.58 -4.02 44.83
N CYS A 98 -14.89 -5.30 44.92
CA CYS A 98 -14.16 -6.25 45.76
C CYS A 98 -13.24 -7.09 44.87
N VAL A 99 -11.96 -7.17 45.23
CA VAL A 99 -10.92 -7.85 44.45
C VAL A 99 -10.70 -9.25 45.02
N ILE A 100 -10.87 -10.27 44.17
CA ILE A 100 -10.65 -11.67 44.52
C ILE A 100 -9.14 -11.96 44.46
N HIS A 101 -8.56 -12.48 45.53
CA HIS A 101 -7.14 -12.85 45.57
C HIS A 101 -6.97 -14.38 45.67
N PRO A 102 -5.79 -14.94 45.33
CA PRO A 102 -5.46 -16.36 45.60
C PRO A 102 -5.41 -16.75 47.10
N GLY A 103 -5.97 -15.92 47.98
CA GLY A 103 -5.99 -16.04 49.43
C GLY A 103 -7.13 -15.23 50.00
N ASP A 104 -6.80 -14.18 50.75
CA ASP A 104 -7.77 -13.29 51.39
C ASP A 104 -8.23 -12.21 50.41
N ASP A 105 -9.52 -12.18 50.08
CA ASP A 105 -10.12 -11.13 49.26
C ASP A 105 -10.05 -9.77 49.97
N SER A 106 -10.01 -8.67 49.22
CA SER A 106 -9.94 -7.33 49.81
C SER A 106 -10.76 -6.32 49.03
N CYS A 107 -11.18 -5.24 49.71
CA CYS A 107 -11.72 -4.10 49.00
C CYS A 107 -10.59 -3.43 48.22
N GLY A 108 -10.67 -3.50 46.90
CA GLY A 108 -9.73 -2.80 46.05
C GLY A 108 -9.97 -1.31 46.19
N ASP A 109 -8.91 -0.56 46.46
CA ASP A 109 -8.92 0.85 46.10
C ASP A 109 -9.19 0.91 44.58
N ALA A 110 -10.15 1.72 44.11
CA ALA A 110 -10.46 1.89 42.67
C ALA A 110 -9.29 2.39 41.80
N ASN A 111 -8.09 2.49 42.38
CA ASN A 111 -6.83 2.84 41.73
C ASN A 111 -5.97 1.63 41.38
N THR A 112 -6.47 0.40 41.50
CA THR A 112 -5.67 -0.78 41.16
C THR A 112 -5.64 -0.96 39.65
N CYS A 113 -4.54 -0.51 39.04
CA CYS A 113 -4.17 -0.80 37.65
C CYS A 113 -3.69 -2.26 37.51
N LEU A 114 -4.50 -3.18 38.01
CA LEU A 114 -4.19 -4.60 38.15
C LEU A 114 -5.29 -5.41 37.46
N CYS A 115 -4.92 -6.59 37.00
CA CYS A 115 -5.84 -7.54 36.41
C CYS A 115 -6.89 -8.00 37.42
N ILE A 116 -8.12 -8.19 36.96
CA ILE A 116 -9.23 -8.72 37.78
C ILE A 116 -9.30 -10.26 37.74
N ASP A 117 -8.77 -10.88 36.69
CA ASP A 117 -8.72 -12.33 36.48
C ASP A 117 -7.51 -12.73 35.59
N THR A 118 -7.58 -13.91 34.95
CA THR A 118 -6.55 -14.45 34.06
C THR A 118 -6.80 -14.15 32.58
N ASP A 119 -7.94 -13.57 32.23
CA ASP A 119 -8.31 -13.35 30.83
C ASP A 119 -7.53 -12.15 30.26
N ASP A 120 -7.41 -12.11 28.94
CA ASP A 120 -6.83 -10.95 28.26
C ASP A 120 -7.84 -9.79 28.29
N VAL A 121 -7.34 -8.57 28.58
CA VAL A 121 -8.18 -7.40 28.85
C VAL A 121 -7.77 -6.24 27.97
N CYS A 122 -8.73 -5.54 27.37
CA CYS A 122 -8.49 -4.32 26.63
C CYS A 122 -7.97 -3.21 27.54
N GLY A 123 -7.01 -2.42 27.06
CA GLY A 123 -6.49 -1.27 27.78
C GLY A 123 -7.57 -0.23 28.16
N ASN A 124 -8.67 -0.19 27.39
CA ASN A 124 -9.82 0.69 27.65
C ASN A 124 -10.78 0.15 28.74
N ALA A 125 -10.63 -1.10 29.18
CA ALA A 125 -11.39 -1.65 30.30
C ALA A 125 -10.78 -1.22 31.66
N PHE A 126 -9.51 -0.79 31.66
CA PHE A 126 -8.88 -0.24 32.86
C PHE A 126 -9.29 1.21 33.10
N PRO A 127 -9.31 1.66 34.38
CA PRO A 127 -9.54 3.06 34.71
C PRO A 127 -8.54 4.00 34.00
N SER A 128 -9.02 5.16 33.55
CA SER A 128 -8.21 6.13 32.80
C SER A 128 -6.96 6.62 33.53
N LEU A 129 -6.95 6.56 34.87
CA LEU A 129 -5.80 6.89 35.72
C LEU A 129 -4.59 5.96 35.51
N CYS A 130 -4.82 4.77 34.94
CA CYS A 130 -3.78 3.77 34.71
C CYS A 130 -2.89 4.06 33.50
N ASN A 131 -3.30 4.99 32.63
CA ASN A 131 -2.57 5.38 31.42
C ASN A 131 -2.18 4.19 30.51
N TYR A 132 -3.01 3.14 30.48
CA TYR A 132 -2.85 2.05 29.52
C TYR A 132 -3.27 2.50 28.12
N GLN A 133 -2.67 1.86 27.11
CA GLN A 133 -2.99 2.11 25.71
C GLN A 133 -4.39 1.56 25.41
N LEU A 134 -5.35 2.46 25.19
CA LEU A 134 -6.76 2.12 24.97
C LEU A 134 -6.98 1.18 23.78
N ASP A 135 -6.02 1.15 22.86
CA ASP A 135 -5.98 0.34 21.65
C ASP A 135 -5.14 -0.93 21.77
N SER A 136 -4.69 -1.29 22.97
CA SER A 136 -3.90 -2.50 23.19
C SER A 136 -4.67 -3.55 23.97
N LEU A 137 -4.39 -4.81 23.64
CA LEU A 137 -4.82 -5.98 24.40
C LEU A 137 -3.73 -6.34 25.40
N TYR A 138 -4.09 -6.49 26.67
CA TYR A 138 -3.19 -6.81 27.77
C TYR A 138 -3.40 -8.24 28.25
N LYS A 139 -2.31 -8.90 28.65
CA LYS A 139 -2.28 -10.23 29.22
C LYS A 139 -2.07 -10.19 30.74
N CYS A 140 -2.86 -11.00 31.44
CA CYS A 140 -2.90 -11.08 32.90
C CYS A 140 -2.28 -12.38 33.43
N GLU A 141 -0.99 -12.60 33.19
CA GLU A 141 -0.32 -13.89 33.45
C GLU A 141 -0.31 -14.33 34.92
N GLY A 142 -0.37 -13.40 35.87
CA GLY A 142 -0.42 -13.70 37.30
C GLY A 142 -1.84 -13.86 37.85
N GLY A 143 -2.87 -13.74 36.99
CA GLY A 143 -4.26 -13.70 37.40
C GLY A 143 -4.63 -12.41 38.13
N ALA A 144 -5.68 -12.50 38.95
CA ALA A 144 -6.21 -11.38 39.71
C ALA A 144 -5.15 -10.74 40.64
N GLY A 145 -5.03 -9.41 40.58
CA GLY A 145 -4.04 -8.62 41.30
C GLY A 145 -2.67 -8.52 40.63
N SER A 146 -2.45 -9.16 39.48
CA SER A 146 -1.20 -9.01 38.72
C SER A 146 -1.16 -7.73 37.89
N THR A 147 0.05 -7.22 37.61
CA THR A 147 0.21 -6.07 36.70
C THR A 147 0.05 -6.55 35.25
N PRO A 148 -0.89 -5.98 34.48
CA PRO A 148 -1.09 -6.37 33.08
C PRO A 148 0.15 -6.06 32.25
N THR A 149 0.45 -6.93 31.29
CA THR A 149 1.52 -6.74 30.29
C THR A 149 0.91 -6.62 28.90
N ILE A 150 1.46 -5.78 28.03
CA ILE A 150 0.93 -5.66 26.66
C ILE A 150 1.12 -6.99 25.93
N LYS A 151 0.02 -7.58 25.47
CA LYS A 151 0.01 -8.77 24.62
C LYS A 151 0.22 -8.38 23.17
N GLU A 152 -0.59 -7.44 22.69
CA GLU A 152 -0.52 -6.87 21.35
C GLU A 152 -1.19 -5.49 21.31
N THR A 153 -0.77 -4.64 20.37
CA THR A 153 -1.48 -3.39 20.05
C THR A 153 -2.39 -3.66 18.85
N CYS A 154 -3.69 -3.40 18.99
CA CYS A 154 -4.67 -3.71 17.96
C CYS A 154 -4.42 -2.85 16.72
N ALA A 155 -4.22 -3.49 15.56
CA ALA A 155 -3.94 -2.78 14.30
C ALA A 155 -5.03 -1.77 13.93
N SER A 156 -6.30 -2.10 14.23
CA SER A 156 -7.46 -1.23 14.04
C SER A 156 -7.57 -0.05 14.98
N LYS A 157 -6.68 0.00 15.98
CA LYS A 157 -6.78 0.84 17.16
C LYS A 157 -8.04 0.60 18.00
N LYS A 158 -8.68 -0.56 17.85
CA LYS A 158 -9.91 -0.94 18.55
C LYS A 158 -9.76 -2.31 19.20
N CYS A 159 -9.93 -2.32 20.52
CA CYS A 159 -10.05 -3.52 21.32
C CYS A 159 -11.51 -3.68 21.77
N LYS A 160 -12.06 -4.90 21.64
CA LYS A 160 -13.43 -5.24 21.99
C LYS A 160 -13.46 -6.04 23.29
N ILE A 161 -14.29 -5.54 24.21
CA ILE A 161 -14.57 -6.24 25.46
C ILE A 161 -15.57 -7.37 25.19
N GLU A 162 -15.20 -8.61 25.50
CA GLU A 162 -16.05 -9.80 25.35
C GLU A 162 -16.21 -10.55 26.68
N PRO A 163 -17.25 -11.40 26.85
CA PRO A 163 -17.31 -12.31 27.99
C PRO A 163 -16.14 -13.30 27.95
N GLY A 164 -15.13 -13.10 28.80
CA GLY A 164 -13.90 -13.88 28.84
C GLY A 164 -12.71 -13.07 28.29
N ASN A 165 -11.99 -13.63 27.32
CA ASN A 165 -10.86 -12.93 26.69
C ASN A 165 -11.35 -11.84 25.74
N ASP A 166 -10.87 -10.62 25.97
CA ASP A 166 -11.01 -9.52 25.04
C ASP A 166 -10.21 -9.77 23.75
N VAL A 167 -10.64 -9.14 22.66
CA VAL A 167 -10.04 -9.36 21.33
C VAL A 167 -9.79 -8.04 20.60
N CYS A 168 -8.67 -7.98 19.89
CA CYS A 168 -8.48 -6.94 18.89
C CYS A 168 -9.49 -7.13 17.74
N ILE A 169 -10.21 -6.07 17.38
CA ILE A 169 -11.07 -6.09 16.20
C ILE A 169 -10.17 -5.84 14.99
N ASP A 170 -10.24 -6.64 13.94
CA ASP A 170 -9.62 -6.27 12.67
C ASP A 170 -10.35 -5.07 12.07
N ASP A 171 -9.63 -4.03 11.65
CA ASP A 171 -10.25 -2.91 10.95
C ASP A 171 -10.67 -3.42 9.57
N PRO A 172 -11.97 -3.49 9.25
CA PRO A 172 -12.43 -3.94 7.95
C PRO A 172 -11.88 -3.07 6.81
N CYS A 173 -11.46 -1.85 7.12
CA CYS A 173 -10.87 -0.90 6.18
C CYS A 173 -9.34 -0.94 6.14
N ALA A 174 -8.68 -1.76 6.96
CA ALA A 174 -7.24 -1.92 6.91
C ALA A 174 -6.82 -2.90 5.81
N CYS A 175 -5.61 -2.68 5.32
CA CYS A 175 -4.97 -3.56 4.36
C CYS A 175 -4.75 -4.96 4.96
N LYS A 176 -5.11 -6.00 4.23
CA LYS A 176 -4.88 -7.40 4.68
C LYS A 176 -3.41 -7.80 4.60
N ASP A 177 -2.70 -7.26 3.61
CA ASP A 177 -1.27 -7.47 3.41
C ASP A 177 -0.60 -6.16 2.94
N GLY A 178 0.73 -6.17 2.81
CA GLY A 178 1.50 -5.01 2.33
C GLY A 178 1.52 -4.87 0.82
N THR A 179 0.48 -5.33 0.11
CA THR A 179 0.39 -5.22 -1.36
C THR A 179 -0.71 -4.25 -1.78
N ALA A 180 -0.59 -3.68 -2.98
CA ALA A 180 -1.58 -2.73 -3.48
C ALA A 180 -2.94 -3.42 -3.67
N ALA A 181 -4.02 -2.71 -3.36
CA ALA A 181 -5.38 -3.23 -3.37
C ALA A 181 -6.35 -2.23 -4.00
N CYS A 182 -7.32 -2.72 -4.77
CA CYS A 182 -8.36 -1.89 -5.34
C CYS A 182 -9.30 -1.37 -4.25
N GLY A 183 -9.78 -0.13 -4.37
CA GLY A 183 -10.80 0.38 -3.43
C GLY A 183 -12.04 -0.51 -3.33
N SER A 184 -12.34 -1.29 -4.38
CA SER A 184 -13.44 -2.26 -4.43
C SER A 184 -13.24 -3.52 -3.57
N THR A 185 -12.01 -3.83 -3.12
CA THR A 185 -11.76 -4.95 -2.20
C THR A 185 -12.08 -4.60 -0.75
N PHE A 186 -12.23 -3.31 -0.45
CA PHE A 186 -12.60 -2.82 0.87
C PHE A 186 -14.12 -2.72 1.01
N PRO A 187 -14.68 -2.92 2.21
CA PRO A 187 -16.10 -2.76 2.45
C PRO A 187 -16.61 -1.33 2.11
N PRO A 188 -17.85 -1.18 1.62
CA PRO A 188 -18.40 0.13 1.22
C PRO A 188 -18.38 1.20 2.32
N GLU A 189 -18.48 0.80 3.59
CA GLU A 189 -18.41 1.68 4.76
C GLU A 189 -17.06 2.40 4.91
N CYS A 190 -16.00 1.90 4.25
CA CYS A 190 -14.68 2.54 4.24
C CYS A 190 -14.63 3.80 3.37
N GLY A 191 -15.64 4.02 2.50
CA GLY A 191 -15.74 5.22 1.66
C GLY A 191 -14.61 5.37 0.63
N LEU A 192 -13.95 4.28 0.25
CA LEU A 192 -12.86 4.28 -0.73
C LEU A 192 -13.42 4.31 -2.16
N ASP A 193 -12.71 4.98 -3.07
CA ASP A 193 -13.06 5.03 -4.48
C ASP A 193 -12.72 3.68 -5.13
N LYS A 194 -13.74 2.97 -5.61
CA LYS A 194 -13.63 1.61 -6.16
C LYS A 194 -12.67 1.48 -7.36
N ASP A 195 -12.41 2.58 -8.06
CA ASP A 195 -11.58 2.65 -9.27
C ASP A 195 -10.19 3.22 -8.95
N THR A 196 -9.82 3.32 -7.67
CA THR A 196 -8.50 3.75 -7.23
C THR A 196 -7.69 2.56 -6.72
N LEU A 197 -6.42 2.48 -7.13
CA LEU A 197 -5.46 1.53 -6.61
C LEU A 197 -4.82 2.11 -5.34
N TYR A 198 -5.12 1.52 -4.20
CA TYR A 198 -4.59 1.94 -2.91
C TYR A 198 -3.27 1.24 -2.61
N THR A 199 -2.36 1.97 -1.98
CA THR A 199 -1.08 1.45 -1.50
C THR A 199 -1.21 1.04 -0.04
N CYS A 200 -0.67 -0.13 0.29
CA CYS A 200 -0.67 -0.71 1.62
C CYS A 200 0.78 -0.89 2.08
N SER A 201 1.18 -0.18 3.14
CA SER A 201 2.55 -0.26 3.65
C SER A 201 2.83 -1.55 4.44
N ALA A 202 1.80 -2.11 5.08
CA ALA A 202 1.85 -3.36 5.83
C ALA A 202 0.43 -3.90 6.07
N ALA A 203 0.34 -5.16 6.49
CA ALA A 203 -0.91 -5.72 7.03
C ALA A 203 -1.38 -4.90 8.25
N GLY A 204 -2.67 -4.57 8.31
CA GLY A 204 -3.26 -3.74 9.37
C GLY A 204 -3.09 -2.24 9.17
N ALA A 205 -2.31 -1.79 8.17
CA ALA A 205 -2.18 -0.37 7.87
C ALA A 205 -3.45 0.18 7.17
N GLY A 206 -3.75 1.46 7.39
CA GLY A 206 -4.78 2.14 6.62
C GLY A 206 -4.34 2.31 5.14
N PRO A 207 -5.25 2.09 4.17
CA PRO A 207 -4.94 2.23 2.76
C PRO A 207 -4.67 3.70 2.41
N ALA A 208 -3.56 3.97 1.73
CA ALA A 208 -3.24 5.29 1.21
C ALA A 208 -3.63 5.36 -0.27
N ALA A 209 -4.37 6.40 -0.66
CA ALA A 209 -4.79 6.58 -2.04
C ALA A 209 -3.57 6.65 -2.97
N GLY A 210 -3.50 5.73 -3.94
CA GLY A 210 -2.52 5.73 -5.02
C GLY A 210 -3.14 6.24 -6.31
N ASP A 211 -2.89 5.53 -7.41
CA ASP A 211 -3.33 5.95 -8.73
C ASP A 211 -4.82 5.68 -8.97
N LYS A 212 -5.50 6.67 -9.55
CA LYS A 212 -6.88 6.49 -10.04
C LYS A 212 -6.85 5.79 -11.39
N CYS A 213 -7.39 4.58 -11.44
CA CYS A 213 -7.42 3.76 -12.64
C CYS A 213 -8.50 4.27 -13.60
N THR A 214 -8.10 4.81 -14.74
CA THR A 214 -9.01 5.35 -15.77
C THR A 214 -9.97 4.30 -16.31
N SER A 215 -9.52 3.05 -16.44
CA SER A 215 -10.30 1.94 -16.99
C SER A 215 -10.81 0.97 -15.92
N GLY A 216 -10.80 1.42 -14.66
CA GLY A 216 -11.18 0.64 -13.48
C GLY A 216 -10.01 -0.11 -12.86
N CYS A 217 -10.15 -0.48 -11.59
CA CYS A 217 -9.16 -1.25 -10.86
C CYS A 217 -9.48 -2.75 -10.94
N GLN A 218 -8.47 -3.58 -11.23
CA GLN A 218 -8.60 -5.02 -11.39
C GLN A 218 -8.08 -5.76 -10.15
N VAL A 219 -8.98 -6.55 -9.56
CA VAL A 219 -8.65 -7.40 -8.41
C VAL A 219 -7.95 -8.68 -8.87
N THR A 220 -6.76 -8.94 -8.36
CA THR A 220 -5.98 -10.14 -8.65
C THR A 220 -6.20 -11.17 -7.54
N PRO A 221 -6.65 -12.41 -7.83
CA PRO A 221 -6.91 -13.42 -6.79
C PRO A 221 -5.70 -13.76 -5.91
N THR A 222 -4.49 -13.58 -6.45
CA THR A 222 -3.22 -13.81 -5.77
C THR A 222 -2.22 -12.73 -6.16
N GLY A 223 -1.83 -11.89 -5.21
CA GLY A 223 -0.85 -10.82 -5.42
C GLY A 223 -1.47 -9.43 -5.41
N ALA A 224 -0.67 -8.43 -5.79
CA ALA A 224 -1.09 -7.04 -5.83
C ALA A 224 -2.15 -6.80 -6.92
N ASP A 225 -3.16 -6.01 -6.59
CA ASP A 225 -4.10 -5.48 -7.56
C ASP A 225 -3.40 -4.47 -8.49
N ASN A 226 -4.01 -4.23 -9.65
CA ASN A 226 -3.47 -3.29 -10.62
C ASN A 226 -4.58 -2.50 -11.31
N CYS A 227 -4.20 -1.37 -11.92
CA CYS A 227 -5.12 -0.71 -12.82
C CYS A 227 -5.34 -1.58 -14.06
N LYS A 228 -6.61 -1.75 -14.44
CA LYS A 228 -6.95 -2.42 -15.70
C LYS A 228 -6.31 -1.64 -16.83
N ALA A 229 -5.55 -2.34 -17.67
CA ALA A 229 -4.94 -1.70 -18.83
C ALA A 229 -6.00 -1.05 -19.72
N ASP A 230 -5.68 0.15 -20.15
CA ASP A 230 -6.54 0.89 -21.06
C ASP A 230 -6.36 0.37 -22.48
N CYS A 231 -7.20 -0.60 -22.84
CA CYS A 231 -7.24 -1.25 -24.15
C CYS A 231 -8.19 -0.52 -25.12
N THR A 232 -8.33 0.80 -24.98
CA THR A 232 -9.23 1.62 -25.79
C THR A 232 -8.47 2.57 -26.71
N CYS A 233 -9.13 3.02 -27.77
CA CYS A 233 -8.59 3.97 -28.72
C CYS A 233 -8.35 5.34 -28.07
N LYS A 234 -7.15 5.94 -28.24
CA LYS A 234 -6.78 7.19 -27.56
C LYS A 234 -7.07 8.47 -28.33
N ASP A 235 -6.96 8.44 -29.64
CA ASP A 235 -7.08 9.59 -30.55
C ASP A 235 -8.16 9.38 -31.64
N GLY A 236 -8.76 8.20 -31.70
CA GLY A 236 -9.83 7.87 -32.65
C GLY A 236 -9.33 7.58 -34.07
N THR A 237 -8.02 7.52 -34.29
CA THR A 237 -7.40 7.10 -35.56
C THR A 237 -7.03 5.62 -35.49
N ALA A 238 -6.74 5.01 -36.63
CA ALA A 238 -6.29 3.62 -36.65
C ALA A 238 -4.92 3.51 -35.97
N ALA A 239 -4.73 2.44 -35.20
CA ALA A 239 -3.56 2.25 -34.35
C ALA A 239 -3.00 0.83 -34.51
N CYS A 240 -1.69 0.67 -34.57
CA CYS A 240 -1.04 -0.64 -34.57
C CYS A 240 -1.30 -1.36 -33.25
N GLY A 241 -1.49 -2.68 -33.26
CA GLY A 241 -1.66 -3.48 -32.05
C GLY A 241 -0.52 -3.29 -31.03
N SER A 242 0.67 -2.90 -31.51
CA SER A 242 1.85 -2.58 -30.69
C SER A 242 1.74 -1.30 -29.86
N THR A 243 0.80 -0.39 -30.16
CA THR A 243 0.60 0.85 -29.39
C THR A 243 -0.25 0.63 -28.14
N PHE A 244 -0.96 -0.50 -28.08
CA PHE A 244 -1.73 -0.89 -26.91
C PHE A 244 -0.84 -1.63 -25.89
N PRO A 245 -1.18 -1.56 -24.60
CA PRO A 245 -0.48 -2.33 -23.58
C PRO A 245 -0.47 -3.84 -23.91
N PRO A 246 0.66 -4.57 -23.70
CA PRO A 246 0.78 -5.99 -24.03
C PRO A 246 -0.32 -6.88 -23.42
N GLU A 247 -0.78 -6.55 -22.22
CA GLU A 247 -1.85 -7.23 -21.51
C GLU A 247 -3.23 -7.15 -22.19
N CYS A 248 -3.40 -6.25 -23.17
CA CYS A 248 -4.59 -6.20 -24.01
C CYS A 248 -4.67 -7.36 -25.02
N GLY A 249 -3.55 -8.06 -25.27
CA GLY A 249 -3.51 -9.24 -26.14
C GLY A 249 -3.76 -8.95 -27.63
N PHE A 250 -3.58 -7.70 -28.06
CA PHE A 250 -3.70 -7.33 -29.47
C PHE A 250 -2.49 -7.82 -30.28
N ASP A 251 -2.74 -8.21 -31.54
CA ASP A 251 -1.70 -8.63 -32.46
C ASP A 251 -0.90 -7.40 -32.89
N LYS A 252 0.37 -7.34 -32.49
CA LYS A 252 1.26 -6.20 -32.75
C LYS A 252 1.40 -5.82 -34.23
N ASP A 253 1.16 -6.78 -35.13
CA ASP A 253 1.30 -6.60 -36.57
C ASP A 253 -0.07 -6.35 -37.25
N THR A 254 -1.11 -6.02 -36.49
CA THR A 254 -2.45 -5.69 -37.02
C THR A 254 -2.76 -4.21 -36.77
N VAL A 255 -3.28 -3.52 -37.79
CA VAL A 255 -3.84 -2.18 -37.68
C VAL A 255 -5.26 -2.30 -37.14
N TYR A 256 -5.53 -1.71 -35.98
CA TYR A 256 -6.85 -1.68 -35.37
C TYR A 256 -7.58 -0.39 -35.71
N LYS A 257 -8.84 -0.51 -36.10
CA LYS A 257 -9.73 0.62 -36.42
C LYS A 257 -10.41 1.14 -35.16
N CYS A 258 -10.42 2.47 -35.04
CA CYS A 258 -11.00 3.22 -33.93
C CYS A 258 -12.19 4.06 -34.35
N ASP A 259 -13.01 3.54 -35.27
CA ASP A 259 -14.14 4.27 -35.90
C ASP A 259 -15.20 4.75 -34.90
N GLY A 260 -15.24 4.17 -33.70
CA GLY A 260 -16.10 4.61 -32.60
C GLY A 260 -15.63 5.87 -31.87
N GLY A 261 -14.40 6.34 -32.14
CA GLY A 261 -13.77 7.46 -31.46
C GLY A 261 -13.03 7.07 -30.19
N ILE A 262 -12.59 8.09 -29.44
CA ILE A 262 -11.80 7.96 -28.20
C ILE A 262 -12.58 7.15 -27.15
N GLY A 263 -11.90 6.21 -26.48
CA GLY A 263 -12.46 5.37 -25.42
C GLY A 263 -13.23 4.14 -25.93
N THR A 264 -13.30 3.92 -27.25
CA THR A 264 -13.96 2.73 -27.82
C THR A 264 -13.01 1.55 -27.94
N THR A 265 -13.57 0.34 -27.96
CA THR A 265 -12.79 -0.88 -28.16
C THR A 265 -12.29 -0.95 -29.61
N PRO A 266 -10.97 -1.07 -29.83
CA PRO A 266 -10.38 -1.17 -31.16
C PRO A 266 -10.88 -2.43 -31.89
N VAL A 267 -11.24 -2.28 -33.16
CA VAL A 267 -11.70 -3.38 -34.02
C VAL A 267 -10.54 -3.83 -34.92
N PRO A 268 -10.17 -5.12 -34.97
CA PRO A 268 -9.11 -5.59 -35.87
C PRO A 268 -9.36 -5.19 -37.33
N GLY A 269 -8.39 -4.52 -37.94
CA GLY A 269 -8.39 -4.12 -39.35
C GLY A 269 -7.41 -4.97 -40.17
N ASP A 270 -6.51 -4.31 -40.90
CA ASP A 270 -5.59 -4.98 -41.81
C ASP A 270 -4.41 -5.59 -41.05
N LYS A 271 -4.07 -6.84 -41.40
CA LYS A 271 -2.90 -7.53 -40.86
C LYS A 271 -1.67 -7.26 -41.73
N CYS A 272 -0.68 -6.60 -41.15
CA CYS A 272 0.62 -6.35 -41.77
C CYS A 272 1.51 -7.60 -41.67
N LYS A 273 2.61 -7.61 -42.43
CA LYS A 273 3.67 -8.60 -42.18
C LYS A 273 4.39 -8.25 -40.87
N ALA A 274 5.10 -9.23 -40.34
CA ALA A 274 5.80 -9.08 -39.06
C ALA A 274 6.74 -7.87 -39.07
N GLY A 275 6.51 -6.92 -38.16
CA GLY A 275 7.29 -5.69 -38.03
C GLY A 275 6.97 -4.59 -39.05
N GLU A 276 5.91 -4.76 -39.86
CA GLU A 276 5.53 -3.80 -40.89
C GLU A 276 4.34 -2.91 -40.49
N CYS A 277 3.84 -3.00 -39.26
CA CYS A 277 2.88 -2.02 -38.74
C CYS A 277 3.64 -0.78 -38.27
N LEU A 278 3.47 0.35 -38.96
CA LEU A 278 4.19 1.58 -38.70
C LEU A 278 3.37 2.49 -37.78
N VAL A 279 3.95 2.83 -36.62
CA VAL A 279 3.40 3.82 -35.69
C VAL A 279 3.85 5.20 -36.13
N VAL A 280 2.93 6.06 -36.53
CA VAL A 280 3.24 7.41 -37.02
C VAL A 280 2.29 8.45 -36.44
N ASP A 281 2.72 9.72 -36.40
CA ASP A 281 1.87 10.82 -35.97
C ASP A 281 0.64 10.92 -36.90
N GLY A 282 -0.51 10.44 -36.41
CA GLY A 282 -1.76 10.39 -37.15
C GLY A 282 -2.40 9.01 -37.20
N THR A 283 -2.45 8.39 -38.38
CA THR A 283 -3.09 7.08 -38.60
C THR A 283 -2.04 6.04 -38.90
N ASP A 284 -1.95 5.03 -38.05
CA ASP A 284 -1.05 3.91 -38.23
C ASP A 284 -1.48 3.05 -39.42
N GLY A 285 -0.50 2.42 -40.08
CA GLY A 285 -0.73 1.65 -41.29
C GLY A 285 0.32 0.59 -41.55
N CYS A 286 0.00 -0.34 -42.46
CA CYS A 286 0.99 -1.29 -42.95
C CYS A 286 1.97 -0.59 -43.89
N ARG A 287 3.25 -0.95 -43.76
CA ARG A 287 4.29 -0.53 -44.70
C ARG A 287 3.88 -0.93 -46.12
N PRO A 288 3.87 0.00 -47.10
CA PRO A 288 3.54 -0.33 -48.47
C PRO A 288 4.59 -1.30 -49.06
N GLU A 289 4.14 -2.27 -49.87
CA GLU A 289 5.08 -3.18 -50.54
C GLU A 289 5.97 -2.41 -51.51
N PRO A 290 7.29 -2.68 -51.53
CA PRO A 290 8.23 -1.95 -52.37
C PRO A 290 7.92 -2.14 -53.87
N PRO A 291 7.90 -1.07 -54.70
CA PRO A 291 7.69 -1.21 -56.13
C PRO A 291 8.83 -2.04 -56.75
N THR A 292 8.46 -3.02 -57.57
CA THR A 292 9.40 -3.93 -58.24
C THR A 292 9.79 -3.46 -59.64
N ASP A 293 9.08 -2.49 -60.20
CA ASP A 293 9.34 -1.86 -61.49
C ASP A 293 10.38 -0.72 -61.41
N CYS A 294 10.86 -0.42 -60.20
CA CYS A 294 11.87 0.62 -59.92
C CYS A 294 11.46 2.02 -60.41
N LYS A 295 10.15 2.27 -60.53
CA LYS A 295 9.57 3.56 -60.92
C LYS A 295 8.88 4.21 -59.72
N CYS A 296 8.76 5.52 -59.81
CA CYS A 296 7.96 6.31 -58.88
C CYS A 296 6.50 5.85 -58.88
N LYS A 297 5.90 5.71 -57.70
CA LYS A 297 4.47 5.36 -57.58
C LYS A 297 3.56 6.57 -57.79
N ASP A 298 4.00 7.74 -57.33
CA ASP A 298 3.29 9.02 -57.43
C ASP A 298 4.31 10.17 -57.61
N ASP A 299 3.88 11.41 -57.40
CA ASP A 299 4.67 12.64 -57.52
C ASP A 299 5.35 13.07 -56.21
N LYS A 300 5.59 12.11 -55.30
CA LYS A 300 6.18 12.38 -53.98
C LYS A 300 7.64 11.99 -53.90
N ASP A 301 8.39 12.68 -53.06
CA ASP A 301 9.75 12.28 -52.74
C ASP A 301 9.74 10.96 -51.95
N ILE A 302 10.62 10.02 -52.31
CA ILE A 302 10.66 8.65 -51.79
C ILE A 302 12.09 8.28 -51.39
N CYS A 303 12.26 7.63 -50.25
CA CYS A 303 13.51 7.07 -49.81
C CYS A 303 13.93 5.88 -50.67
N GLY A 304 15.21 5.79 -51.01
CA GLY A 304 15.75 4.64 -51.75
C GLY A 304 15.45 3.28 -51.11
N SER A 305 15.24 3.26 -49.78
CA SER A 305 14.88 2.09 -48.98
C SER A 305 13.45 1.58 -49.20
N GLU A 306 12.58 2.38 -49.82
CA GLU A 306 11.23 1.96 -50.24
C GLU A 306 11.24 1.18 -51.55
N TYR A 307 12.29 1.28 -52.36
CA TYR A 307 12.41 0.48 -53.57
C TYR A 307 12.86 -0.95 -53.25
N ALA A 308 12.45 -1.89 -54.09
CA ALA A 308 12.90 -3.26 -53.94
C ALA A 308 14.43 -3.35 -54.08
N PRO A 309 15.14 -4.22 -53.33
CA PRO A 309 16.61 -4.31 -53.39
C PRO A 309 17.18 -4.53 -54.79
N VAL A 310 16.39 -5.15 -55.68
CA VAL A 310 16.75 -5.37 -57.09
C VAL A 310 16.95 -4.06 -57.88
N CYS A 311 16.35 -2.97 -57.43
CA CYS A 311 16.45 -1.66 -58.08
C CYS A 311 17.79 -0.96 -57.82
N GLY A 312 18.53 -1.36 -56.78
CA GLY A 312 19.88 -0.86 -56.50
C GLY A 312 19.95 0.62 -56.06
N PHE A 313 18.85 1.21 -55.62
CA PHE A 313 18.86 2.56 -55.06
C PHE A 313 19.58 2.62 -53.69
N ASP A 314 20.23 3.74 -53.41
CA ASP A 314 20.92 3.98 -52.15
C ASP A 314 19.87 4.25 -51.06
N LYS A 315 19.84 3.38 -50.04
CA LYS A 315 18.81 3.40 -48.99
C LYS A 315 18.74 4.70 -48.18
N ASP A 316 19.83 5.47 -48.16
CA ASP A 316 19.99 6.70 -47.38
C ASP A 316 19.88 7.94 -48.30
N THR A 317 19.30 7.79 -49.48
CA THR A 317 19.10 8.86 -50.45
C THR A 317 17.60 9.11 -50.65
N LEU A 318 17.21 10.38 -50.59
CA LEU A 318 15.88 10.87 -50.95
C LEU A 318 15.83 11.10 -52.47
N TYR A 319 14.90 10.42 -53.13
CA TYR A 319 14.68 10.51 -54.57
C TYR A 319 13.44 11.34 -54.86
N THR A 320 13.52 12.23 -55.83
CA THR A 320 12.39 13.04 -56.28
C THR A 320 11.67 12.39 -57.44
N CYS A 321 10.35 12.39 -57.36
CA CYS A 321 9.47 11.83 -58.37
C CYS A 321 8.61 12.92 -59.00
N SER A 322 8.65 13.04 -60.33
CA SER A 322 7.88 14.06 -61.05
C SER A 322 6.43 13.64 -61.34
N ALA A 323 6.16 12.33 -61.39
CA ALA A 323 4.85 11.73 -61.57
C ALA A 323 4.94 10.20 -61.37
N ALA A 324 3.78 9.55 -61.21
CA ALA A 324 3.66 8.10 -61.28
C ALA A 324 4.25 7.53 -62.57
N GLY A 325 5.10 6.50 -62.46
CA GLY A 325 5.79 5.85 -63.57
C GLY A 325 7.08 6.55 -64.04
N ALA A 326 7.43 7.71 -63.48
CA ALA A 326 8.69 8.38 -63.79
C ALA A 326 9.91 7.64 -63.23
N ASP A 327 11.07 7.88 -63.83
CA ASP A 327 12.34 7.47 -63.26
C ASP A 327 12.66 8.35 -62.04
N PRO A 328 12.93 7.76 -60.86
CA PRO A 328 13.33 8.54 -59.70
C PRO A 328 14.67 9.21 -59.96
N VAL A 329 14.75 10.51 -59.67
CA VAL A 329 15.99 11.29 -59.75
C VAL A 329 16.54 11.50 -58.35
N ILE A 330 17.86 11.50 -58.20
CA ILE A 330 18.50 11.79 -56.91
C ILE A 330 18.14 13.23 -56.53
N GLY A 331 17.41 13.41 -55.42
CA GLY A 331 17.11 14.71 -54.84
C GLY A 331 18.22 15.13 -53.88
N GLU A 332 18.35 14.39 -52.78
CA GLU A 332 19.34 14.66 -51.72
C GLU A 332 19.87 13.36 -51.11
N LYS A 333 21.16 13.31 -50.78
CA LYS A 333 21.72 12.22 -49.99
C LYS A 333 21.66 12.56 -48.51
N CYS A 334 20.90 11.79 -47.75
CA CYS A 334 20.63 12.05 -46.35
C CYS A 334 21.82 11.60 -45.48
N ALA A 335 22.40 12.54 -44.72
CA ALA A 335 23.54 12.25 -43.85
C ALA A 335 23.22 11.22 -42.75
N SER A 336 21.99 11.26 -42.24
CA SER A 336 21.54 10.45 -41.10
C SER A 336 20.46 9.42 -41.49
N GLY A 337 20.40 9.08 -42.78
CA GLY A 337 19.39 8.16 -43.32
C GLY A 337 18.14 8.89 -43.82
N CYS A 338 17.34 8.17 -44.60
CA CYS A 338 16.09 8.68 -45.18
C CYS A 338 14.89 8.09 -44.43
N GLN A 339 13.97 8.95 -43.98
CA GLN A 339 12.78 8.60 -43.22
C GLN A 339 11.57 8.44 -44.14
N ILE A 340 10.96 7.24 -44.06
CA ILE A 340 9.73 6.92 -44.77
C ILE A 340 8.54 7.56 -44.05
N THR A 341 7.76 8.37 -44.78
CA THR A 341 6.51 8.97 -44.30
C THR A 341 5.34 8.20 -44.92
N PRO A 342 4.51 7.47 -44.14
CA PRO A 342 3.42 6.66 -44.71
C PRO A 342 2.41 7.46 -45.54
N ILE A 343 2.28 8.75 -45.26
CA ILE A 343 1.41 9.68 -45.98
C ILE A 343 2.18 10.98 -46.25
N GLY A 344 2.71 11.14 -47.46
CA GLY A 344 3.35 12.39 -47.91
C GLY A 344 4.74 12.14 -48.47
N ASP A 345 5.51 13.20 -48.63
CA ASP A 345 6.91 13.13 -49.05
C ASP A 345 7.77 12.52 -47.94
N ASP A 346 8.63 11.60 -48.32
CA ASP A 346 9.74 11.15 -47.50
C ASP A 346 10.73 12.29 -47.26
N LYS A 347 11.51 12.19 -46.18
CA LYS A 347 12.42 13.26 -45.79
C LYS A 347 13.75 12.70 -45.35
N CYS A 348 14.81 13.47 -45.57
CA CYS A 348 16.07 13.17 -44.90
C CYS A 348 15.89 13.33 -43.38
N MET A 349 16.37 12.33 -42.64
CA MET A 349 16.38 12.42 -41.18
C MET A 349 17.26 13.61 -40.78
N PRO A 350 16.79 14.44 -39.84
CA PRO A 350 17.60 15.51 -39.28
C PRO A 350 18.88 14.91 -38.68
N ASP A 351 19.98 15.64 -38.78
CA ASP A 351 21.22 15.22 -38.15
C ASP A 351 21.11 15.38 -36.63
N CYS A 352 20.74 14.29 -35.98
CA CYS A 352 20.63 14.18 -34.53
C CYS A 352 21.92 13.71 -33.86
N THR A 353 23.05 13.71 -34.59
CA THR A 353 24.32 13.25 -34.04
C THR A 353 25.09 14.36 -33.33
N CYS A 354 25.97 13.96 -32.42
CA CYS A 354 26.82 14.87 -31.67
C CYS A 354 27.83 15.57 -32.59
N LYS A 355 27.97 16.91 -32.48
CA LYS A 355 28.87 17.65 -33.39
C LYS A 355 30.35 17.54 -33.06
N ASP A 356 30.72 17.53 -31.79
CA ASP A 356 32.13 17.64 -31.37
C ASP A 356 32.54 16.68 -30.22
N GLY A 357 31.69 15.70 -29.88
CA GLY A 357 31.97 14.72 -28.82
C GLY A 357 31.97 15.29 -27.41
N THR A 358 31.40 16.49 -27.21
CA THR A 358 31.18 17.09 -25.89
C THR A 358 29.72 16.97 -25.48
N ALA A 359 29.44 17.00 -24.17
CA ALA A 359 28.06 16.95 -23.68
C ALA A 359 27.25 18.13 -24.25
N ALA A 360 26.01 17.87 -24.64
CA ALA A 360 25.17 18.82 -25.36
C ALA A 360 23.75 18.82 -24.79
N CYS A 361 23.15 20.00 -24.65
CA CYS A 361 21.75 20.11 -24.27
C CYS A 361 20.85 19.60 -25.40
N GLY A 362 19.75 18.94 -25.05
CA GLY A 362 18.75 18.50 -26.04
C GLY A 362 18.26 19.63 -26.95
N SER A 363 18.27 20.87 -26.45
CA SER A 363 17.91 22.08 -27.21
C SER A 363 18.89 22.48 -28.33
N THR A 364 20.11 21.92 -28.35
CA THR A 364 21.08 22.15 -29.42
C THR A 364 20.86 21.26 -30.64
N PHE A 365 20.05 20.21 -30.48
CA PHE A 365 19.65 19.32 -31.55
C PHE A 365 18.38 19.85 -32.24
N PRO A 366 18.16 19.53 -33.53
CA PRO A 366 16.91 19.84 -34.21
C PRO A 366 15.69 19.35 -33.40
N PRO A 367 14.59 20.13 -33.30
CA PRO A 367 13.39 19.73 -32.57
C PRO A 367 12.82 18.37 -33.00
N GLU A 368 13.01 18.02 -34.28
CA GLU A 368 12.58 16.78 -34.90
C GLU A 368 13.29 15.53 -34.34
N CYS A 369 14.42 15.71 -33.64
CA CYS A 369 15.12 14.63 -32.95
C CYS A 369 14.40 14.15 -31.68
N GLY A 370 13.36 14.86 -31.22
CA GLY A 370 12.56 14.46 -30.06
C GLY A 370 13.32 14.43 -28.73
N LEU A 371 14.49 15.07 -28.66
CA LEU A 371 15.31 15.12 -27.44
C LEU A 371 14.74 16.13 -26.44
N ASP A 372 14.71 15.76 -25.17
CA ASP A 372 14.22 16.62 -24.09
C ASP A 372 15.16 17.83 -23.96
N LYS A 373 14.61 19.03 -24.20
CA LYS A 373 15.38 20.28 -24.24
C LYS A 373 16.12 20.61 -22.94
N ASP A 374 15.66 20.04 -21.82
CA ASP A 374 16.18 20.28 -20.47
C ASP A 374 17.06 19.09 -20.00
N THR A 375 17.42 18.17 -20.89
CA THR A 375 18.32 17.05 -20.61
C THR A 375 19.70 17.30 -21.20
N LEU A 376 20.74 17.01 -20.41
CA LEU A 376 22.13 17.05 -20.83
C LEU A 376 22.51 15.69 -21.41
N TYR A 377 22.71 15.62 -22.72
CA TYR A 377 23.08 14.41 -23.43
C TYR A 377 24.60 14.24 -23.45
N THR A 378 25.03 12.99 -23.32
CA THR A 378 26.44 12.61 -23.40
C THR A 378 26.79 12.21 -24.82
N CYS A 379 27.89 12.75 -25.33
CA CYS A 379 28.40 12.49 -26.66
C CYS A 379 29.76 11.81 -26.55
N SER A 380 29.89 10.62 -27.13
CA SER A 380 31.14 9.84 -27.05
C SER A 380 32.18 10.27 -28.09
N ALA A 381 31.73 10.78 -29.24
CA ALA A 381 32.53 11.33 -30.32
C ALA A 381 31.66 12.21 -31.25
N ALA A 382 32.29 12.96 -32.14
CA ALA A 382 31.59 13.60 -33.25
C ALA A 382 30.95 12.53 -34.17
N GLY A 383 29.69 12.73 -34.55
CA GLY A 383 28.88 11.79 -35.33
C GLY A 383 28.28 10.63 -34.54
N ALA A 384 28.47 10.58 -33.21
CA ALA A 384 27.84 9.56 -32.37
C ALA A 384 26.39 9.95 -32.00
N ASP A 385 25.56 8.94 -31.76
CA ASP A 385 24.21 9.15 -31.23
C ASP A 385 24.29 9.71 -29.79
N PRO A 386 23.49 10.74 -29.46
CA PRO A 386 23.46 11.32 -28.13
C PRO A 386 22.81 10.35 -27.14
N ALA A 387 23.56 9.96 -26.11
CA ALA A 387 23.03 9.12 -25.03
C ALA A 387 22.45 10.01 -23.93
N ALA A 388 21.20 9.75 -23.52
CA ALA A 388 20.54 10.50 -22.45
C ALA A 388 21.39 10.47 -21.18
N GLY A 389 21.78 11.65 -20.71
CA GLY A 389 22.47 11.85 -19.44
C GLY A 389 21.51 12.39 -18.39
N ASP A 390 21.95 13.43 -17.67
CA ASP A 390 21.18 13.98 -16.55
C ASP A 390 20.07 14.91 -17.02
N LYS A 391 18.86 14.72 -16.45
CA LYS A 391 17.76 15.67 -16.62
C LYS A 391 17.99 16.88 -15.72
N CYS A 392 18.16 18.05 -16.31
CA CYS A 392 18.48 19.28 -15.59
C CYS A 392 17.22 19.91 -14.98
N THR A 393 17.13 19.89 -13.64
CA THR A 393 15.96 20.39 -12.90
C THR A 393 15.66 21.86 -13.15
N SER A 394 16.69 22.66 -13.45
CA SER A 394 16.58 24.10 -13.73
C SER A 394 16.83 24.46 -15.20
N GLY A 395 16.75 23.46 -16.09
CA GLY A 395 17.03 23.58 -17.51
C GLY A 395 18.49 23.32 -17.86
N CYS A 396 18.73 22.95 -19.11
CA CYS A 396 20.07 22.74 -19.64
C CYS A 396 20.60 24.04 -20.26
N GLN A 397 21.87 24.39 -19.98
CA GLN A 397 22.51 25.61 -20.43
C GLN A 397 23.52 25.32 -21.54
N VAL A 398 23.28 25.95 -22.69
CA VAL A 398 24.18 25.89 -23.85
C VAL A 398 25.40 26.78 -23.60
N THR A 399 26.60 26.20 -23.66
CA THR A 399 27.86 26.91 -23.47
C THR A 399 28.47 27.24 -24.83
N PRO A 400 28.72 28.52 -25.18
CA PRO A 400 29.22 28.91 -26.51
C PRO A 400 30.57 28.28 -26.90
N THR A 401 31.37 27.88 -25.92
CA THR A 401 32.67 27.23 -26.10
C THR A 401 32.87 26.16 -25.02
N GLY A 402 32.66 24.88 -25.37
CA GLY A 402 32.85 23.76 -24.46
C GLY A 402 31.58 22.92 -24.29
N ALA A 403 31.66 21.93 -23.39
CA ALA A 403 30.51 21.07 -23.06
C ALA A 403 29.39 21.87 -22.40
N ASP A 404 28.16 21.59 -22.79
CA ASP A 404 26.98 22.09 -22.12
C ASP A 404 26.87 21.51 -20.71
N ASN A 405 26.08 22.17 -19.87
CA ASN A 405 25.90 21.77 -18.49
C ASN A 405 24.47 22.00 -18.01
N CYS A 406 24.08 21.31 -16.93
CA CYS A 406 22.84 21.64 -16.25
C CYS A 406 22.98 22.99 -15.56
N LYS A 407 21.98 23.86 -15.75
CA LYS A 407 21.92 25.13 -15.03
C LYS A 407 21.87 24.82 -13.53
N ALA A 408 22.76 25.47 -12.77
CA ALA A 408 22.76 25.34 -11.33
C ALA A 408 21.39 25.70 -10.75
N ASP A 409 20.86 24.82 -9.89
CA ASP A 409 19.63 25.08 -9.15
C ASP A 409 19.91 26.08 -8.03
N CYS A 410 19.64 27.35 -8.33
CA CYS A 410 19.84 28.47 -7.43
C CYS A 410 18.55 28.83 -6.67
N THR A 411 17.65 27.87 -6.48
CA THR A 411 16.36 28.09 -5.81
C THR A 411 16.32 27.53 -4.39
N CYS A 412 15.37 28.03 -3.61
CA CYS A 412 15.13 27.59 -2.24
C CYS A 412 14.60 26.16 -2.18
N LYS A 413 15.29 25.24 -1.47
CA LYS A 413 14.88 23.82 -1.42
C LYS A 413 13.85 23.48 -0.34
N ASP A 414 13.99 24.08 0.83
CA ASP A 414 13.14 23.74 1.99
C ASP A 414 12.17 24.87 2.38
N GLY A 415 12.13 25.95 1.59
CA GLY A 415 11.30 27.13 1.84
C GLY A 415 11.73 27.96 3.06
N THR A 416 12.77 27.54 3.78
CA THR A 416 13.37 28.26 4.89
C THR A 416 14.54 29.12 4.43
N ALA A 417 14.97 30.07 5.27
CA ALA A 417 16.20 30.81 5.01
C ALA A 417 17.39 29.84 4.87
N ALA A 418 18.40 30.24 4.11
CA ALA A 418 19.61 29.44 3.87
C ALA A 418 20.83 30.35 3.67
N CYS A 419 22.00 29.88 4.06
CA CYS A 419 23.24 30.63 3.81
C CYS A 419 23.63 30.58 2.34
N GLY A 420 24.22 31.66 1.81
CA GLY A 420 24.73 31.70 0.44
C GLY A 420 25.70 30.55 0.12
N SER A 421 26.41 30.05 1.13
CA SER A 421 27.31 28.89 1.04
C SER A 421 26.62 27.55 0.79
N THR A 422 25.30 27.45 1.04
CA THR A 422 24.50 26.23 0.82
C THR A 422 24.03 26.11 -0.62
N PHE A 423 24.11 27.18 -1.41
CA PHE A 423 23.81 27.16 -2.83
C PHE A 423 25.07 26.79 -3.63
N PRO A 424 24.90 26.23 -4.85
CA PRO A 424 26.01 26.00 -5.74
C PRO A 424 26.87 27.26 -5.95
N PRO A 425 28.21 27.17 -5.98
CA PRO A 425 29.08 28.35 -6.16
C PRO A 425 28.78 29.15 -7.42
N GLU A 426 28.26 28.47 -8.44
CA GLU A 426 27.87 29.02 -9.75
C GLU A 426 26.69 30.00 -9.65
N CYS A 427 25.92 29.95 -8.57
CA CYS A 427 24.83 30.89 -8.30
C CYS A 427 25.32 32.30 -7.93
N GLY A 428 26.62 32.46 -7.62
CA GLY A 428 27.21 33.75 -7.30
C GLY A 428 26.69 34.39 -6.01
N PHE A 429 26.05 33.60 -5.14
CA PHE A 429 25.57 34.09 -3.86
C PHE A 429 26.73 34.32 -2.88
N ASP A 430 26.62 35.41 -2.11
CA ASP A 430 27.60 35.76 -1.10
C ASP A 430 27.52 34.74 0.03
N LYS A 431 28.59 33.96 0.20
CA LYS A 431 28.65 32.83 1.16
C LYS A 431 28.37 33.22 2.61
N ASP A 432 28.56 34.50 2.95
CA ASP A 432 28.40 35.05 4.29
C ASP A 432 27.09 35.85 4.42
N THR A 433 26.13 35.65 3.51
CA THR A 433 24.81 36.28 3.54
C THR A 433 23.72 35.23 3.76
N VAL A 434 22.78 35.50 4.67
CA VAL A 434 21.55 34.71 4.82
C VAL A 434 20.57 35.14 3.74
N TYR A 435 20.11 34.19 2.95
CA TYR A 435 19.09 34.41 1.93
C TYR A 435 17.73 33.94 2.42
N LYS A 436 16.69 34.76 2.21
CA LYS A 436 15.30 34.48 2.56
C LYS A 436 14.55 33.87 1.38
N CYS A 437 13.71 32.90 1.69
CA CYS A 437 12.92 32.13 0.72
C CYS A 437 11.44 32.48 0.82
N ASP A 438 11.12 33.78 0.79
CA ASP A 438 9.79 34.31 1.11
C ASP A 438 8.68 33.83 0.15
N GLY A 439 9.04 33.31 -1.02
CA GLY A 439 8.11 32.71 -1.98
C GLY A 439 7.91 31.19 -1.83
N GLY A 440 8.60 30.54 -0.89
CA GLY A 440 8.58 29.08 -0.69
C GLY A 440 9.57 28.31 -1.57
N ILE A 441 9.39 26.98 -1.61
CA ILE A 441 10.25 26.05 -2.37
C ILE A 441 10.23 26.41 -3.86
N GLY A 442 11.41 26.37 -4.50
CA GLY A 442 11.58 26.66 -5.94
C GLY A 442 11.65 28.15 -6.30
N THR A 443 11.63 29.05 -5.32
CA THR A 443 11.74 30.49 -5.58
C THR A 443 13.17 31.01 -5.49
N THR A 444 13.43 32.14 -6.17
CA THR A 444 14.73 32.80 -6.13
C THR A 444 14.96 33.39 -4.73
N PRO A 445 16.05 32.99 -4.04
CA PRO A 445 16.38 33.52 -2.73
C PRO A 445 16.64 35.03 -2.77
N VAL A 446 16.08 35.76 -1.80
CA VAL A 446 16.29 37.20 -1.64
C VAL A 446 17.38 37.43 -0.60
N PRO A 447 18.43 38.23 -0.89
CA PRO A 447 19.50 38.49 0.08
C PRO A 447 18.95 39.19 1.33
N GLY A 448 19.24 38.62 2.49
CA GLY A 448 18.89 39.14 3.81
C GLY A 448 20.12 39.69 4.53
N ASP A 449 20.31 39.28 5.78
CA ASP A 449 21.35 39.83 6.64
C ASP A 449 22.74 39.25 6.31
N LYS A 450 23.75 40.12 6.33
CA LYS A 450 25.15 39.71 6.21
C LYS A 450 25.69 39.24 7.56
N CYS A 451 26.18 38.01 7.58
CA CYS A 451 26.92 37.44 8.69
C CYS A 451 28.38 37.89 8.65
N LYS A 452 29.11 37.67 9.76
CA LYS A 452 30.57 37.73 9.71
C LYS A 452 31.09 36.52 8.94
N ALA A 453 32.30 36.67 8.40
CA ALA A 453 32.94 35.63 7.60
C ALA A 453 32.96 34.27 8.32
N GLY A 454 32.33 33.25 7.72
CA GLY A 454 32.24 31.89 8.26
C GLY A 454 31.24 31.70 9.40
N GLU A 455 30.48 32.73 9.79
CA GLU A 455 29.48 32.67 10.86
C GLU A 455 28.03 32.54 10.33
N CYS A 456 27.85 32.34 9.02
CA CYS A 456 26.53 32.07 8.48
C CYS A 456 26.08 30.66 8.88
N LEU A 457 25.19 30.58 9.87
CA LEU A 457 24.53 29.38 10.37
C LEU A 457 23.02 29.65 10.31
N VAL A 458 22.26 28.82 9.59
CA VAL A 458 20.79 28.87 9.58
C VAL A 458 20.22 27.67 10.30
#